data_AF-A0A4R1L727-F1
#
_entry.id   AF-A0A4R1L727-F1
#
_cell.length_a   1.000
_cell.length_b   1.000
_cell.length_c   1.000
_cell.angle_alpha   90.00
_cell.angle_beta   90.00
_cell.angle_gamma   90.00
#
_symmetry.space_group_name_H-M   'P 1'
#
loop_
_entity.id
_entity.type
_entity.pdbx_description
1 polymer ?
#
loop_
_entity_poly.entity_id
_entity_poly.type
_entity_poly.pdbx_seq_one_letter_code
_entity_poly.pdbx_strand_id
1 'polypeptide(L)'
;MTSAVLFALFLAAPQQTPSAPAAPTLAHAETLAGKGQMDKALAELDALATGSPEPAGVERLRGFIFYRENKFAEAQAAYAKALAQDPKDVDSLQMQGVTYFRMGKPAEAIPLLEKAHASVPSANVDPNYVLGLCYMDTRRYDDARHAFAAQYGFAPDSAPAYLLAARMFLRREYLPASEESARKALALEPRLPLAHQLLGEVALAKADFPGAIAELEKEREINPLDGALYDRLGDAYIRNGQYDDARAALNRAVLLEPNSTGPYILLGKVLLKQQNATMAAMYLQRALHMDPSNYITHTLLGQAYRAAGRNAEAAQEFQTAEKIQAETSH
;
A
#
# COMPACT_ATOMS: atom_id res chain seq x y z
N MET A 1 83.29 -37.74 -23.15
CA MET A 1 83.53 -38.10 -21.74
C MET A 1 83.69 -36.79 -21.02
N THR A 2 82.81 -36.30 -20.14
CA THR A 2 82.15 -36.93 -18.98
C THR A 2 80.90 -36.12 -18.58
N SER A 3 79.91 -36.82 -18.01
CA SER A 3 78.68 -36.28 -17.41
C SER A 3 78.92 -35.34 -16.23
N ALA A 4 78.02 -34.37 -16.05
CA ALA A 4 77.63 -33.88 -14.73
C ALA A 4 76.13 -33.53 -14.75
N VAL A 5 75.35 -34.28 -13.97
CA VAL A 5 73.93 -34.06 -13.67
C VAL A 5 73.85 -32.96 -12.61
N LEU A 6 73.06 -31.91 -12.83
CA LEU A 6 72.72 -30.93 -11.79
C LEU A 6 71.20 -30.87 -11.60
N PHE A 7 70.80 -31.10 -10.35
CA PHE A 7 69.45 -31.07 -9.81
C PHE A 7 68.76 -29.72 -10.03
N ALA A 8 67.56 -29.72 -10.60
CA ALA A 8 66.69 -28.54 -10.63
C ALA A 8 65.98 -28.39 -9.27
N LEU A 9 66.33 -27.35 -8.53
CA LEU A 9 65.57 -26.86 -7.37
C LEU A 9 64.28 -26.19 -7.88
N PHE A 10 63.13 -26.82 -7.63
CA PHE A 10 61.84 -26.13 -7.69
C PHE A 10 61.77 -25.15 -6.52
N LEU A 11 61.97 -23.85 -6.79
CA LEU A 11 61.56 -22.79 -5.89
C LEU A 11 60.02 -22.77 -5.87
N ALA A 12 59.44 -23.20 -4.76
CA ALA A 12 58.02 -23.00 -4.49
C ALA A 12 57.73 -21.49 -4.56
N ALA A 13 56.78 -21.10 -5.41
CA ALA A 13 56.26 -19.73 -5.42
C ALA A 13 55.78 -19.36 -4.02
N PRO A 14 56.02 -18.13 -3.53
CA PRO A 14 55.52 -17.72 -2.23
C PRO A 14 54.00 -17.87 -2.23
N GLN A 15 53.49 -18.72 -1.34
CA GLN A 15 52.05 -18.76 -1.07
C GLN A 15 51.65 -17.35 -0.65
N GLN A 16 50.73 -16.75 -1.41
CA GLN A 16 50.05 -15.54 -0.97
C GLN A 16 49.42 -15.86 0.39
N THR A 17 49.98 -15.29 1.44
CA THR A 17 49.33 -15.28 2.74
C THR A 17 47.95 -14.65 2.51
N PRO A 18 46.84 -15.30 2.94
CA PRO A 18 45.54 -14.66 2.85
C PRO A 18 45.65 -13.34 3.59
N SER A 19 45.41 -12.23 2.88
CA SER A 19 45.39 -10.89 3.48
C SER A 19 44.51 -10.95 4.71
N ALA A 20 45.00 -10.47 5.85
CA ALA A 20 44.20 -10.38 7.06
C ALA A 20 42.84 -9.76 6.71
N PRO A 21 41.71 -10.30 7.23
CA PRO A 21 40.40 -9.75 6.92
C PRO A 21 40.44 -8.25 7.21
N ALA A 22 39.99 -7.45 6.24
CA ALA A 22 39.96 -6.01 6.39
C ALA A 22 39.23 -5.65 7.70
N ALA A 23 39.76 -4.70 8.46
CA ALA A 23 39.14 -4.26 9.69
C ALA A 23 37.68 -3.86 9.42
N PRO A 24 36.73 -4.16 10.33
CA PRO A 24 35.34 -3.82 10.14
C PRO A 24 35.23 -2.29 9.97
N THR A 25 34.43 -1.87 9.01
CA THR A 25 34.15 -0.44 8.76
C THR A 25 32.66 -0.25 8.56
N LEU A 26 32.15 0.92 8.94
CA LEU A 26 30.73 1.23 8.75
C LEU A 26 30.31 1.11 7.27
N ALA A 27 31.15 1.59 6.34
CA ALA A 27 30.88 1.49 4.90
C ALA A 27 30.79 0.04 4.40
N HIS A 28 31.57 -0.88 4.97
CA HIS A 28 31.48 -2.29 4.62
C HIS A 28 30.22 -2.92 5.19
N ALA A 29 29.87 -2.61 6.45
CA ALA A 29 28.60 -3.03 7.05
C ALA A 29 27.38 -2.51 6.25
N GLU A 30 27.41 -1.27 5.78
CA GLU A 30 26.38 -0.68 4.89
C GLU A 30 26.28 -1.46 3.56
N THR A 31 27.42 -1.82 2.97
CA THR A 31 27.48 -2.64 1.75
C THR A 31 26.89 -4.03 1.96
N LEU A 32 27.19 -4.67 3.10
CA LEU A 32 26.64 -5.98 3.47
C LEU A 32 25.12 -5.90 3.66
N ALA A 33 24.63 -4.88 4.37
CA ALA A 33 23.19 -4.63 4.54
C ALA A 33 22.50 -4.37 3.18
N GLY A 34 23.13 -3.60 2.29
CA GLY A 34 22.65 -3.38 0.92
C GLY A 34 22.53 -4.67 0.10
N LYS A 35 23.42 -5.64 0.33
CA LYS A 35 23.41 -6.98 -0.30
C LYS A 35 22.45 -7.97 0.36
N GLY A 36 21.71 -7.58 1.40
CA GLY A 36 20.84 -8.51 2.14
C GLY A 36 21.55 -9.35 3.20
N GLN A 37 22.85 -9.15 3.43
CA GLN A 37 23.66 -9.94 4.36
C GLN A 37 23.58 -9.35 5.78
N MET A 38 22.37 -9.33 6.34
CA MET A 38 22.05 -8.65 7.60
C MET A 38 22.86 -9.17 8.79
N ASP A 39 22.98 -10.50 8.96
CA ASP A 39 23.74 -11.09 10.06
C ASP A 39 25.23 -10.70 10.03
N LYS A 40 25.82 -10.65 8.83
CA LYS A 40 27.22 -10.24 8.67
C LYS A 40 27.41 -8.76 8.96
N ALA A 41 26.47 -7.93 8.51
CA ALA A 41 26.47 -6.50 8.82
C ALA A 41 26.35 -6.28 10.34
N LEU A 42 25.44 -6.98 11.02
CA LEU A 42 25.30 -6.90 12.48
C LEU A 42 26.56 -7.33 13.22
N ALA A 43 27.21 -8.42 12.79
CA ALA A 43 28.48 -8.86 13.40
C ALA A 43 29.60 -7.81 13.26
N GLU A 44 29.66 -7.12 12.12
CA GLU A 44 30.62 -6.00 11.95
C GLU A 44 30.25 -4.78 12.79
N LEU A 45 28.95 -4.46 12.91
CA LEU A 45 28.47 -3.41 13.80
C LEU A 45 28.76 -3.72 15.27
N ASP A 46 28.67 -4.98 15.70
CA ASP A 46 29.03 -5.42 17.06
C ASP A 46 30.52 -5.20 17.33
N ALA A 47 31.39 -5.49 16.36
CA ALA A 47 32.81 -5.21 16.48
C ALA A 47 33.09 -3.70 16.56
N LEU A 48 32.42 -2.89 15.74
CA LEU A 48 32.55 -1.41 15.77
C LEU A 48 32.03 -0.80 17.07
N ALA A 49 30.96 -1.35 17.66
CA ALA A 49 30.39 -0.91 18.93
C ALA A 49 31.32 -1.08 20.14
N THR A 50 32.37 -1.91 20.03
CA THR A 50 33.38 -2.04 21.09
C THR A 50 34.38 -0.88 21.14
N GLY A 51 34.42 -0.03 20.10
CA GLY A 51 35.24 1.17 20.07
C GLY A 51 34.83 2.20 21.13
N SER A 52 35.78 2.92 21.70
CA SER A 52 35.51 4.00 22.67
C SER A 52 36.18 5.31 22.21
N PRO A 53 35.41 6.31 21.72
CA PRO A 53 33.96 6.31 21.53
C PRO A 53 33.50 5.40 20.37
N GLU A 54 32.26 4.92 20.44
CA GLU A 54 31.63 4.20 19.33
C GLU A 54 31.55 5.11 18.08
N PRO A 55 31.85 4.59 16.87
CA PRO A 55 31.70 5.36 15.65
C PRO A 55 30.24 5.79 15.39
N ALA A 56 30.04 7.07 15.04
CA ALA A 56 28.73 7.57 14.67
C ALA A 56 28.12 6.79 13.48
N GLY A 57 26.83 6.52 13.53
CA GLY A 57 26.09 5.80 12.48
C GLY A 57 26.02 4.28 12.64
N VAL A 58 26.76 3.68 13.59
CA VAL A 58 26.68 2.25 13.94
C VAL A 58 25.26 1.87 14.37
N GLU A 59 24.73 2.55 15.38
CA GLU A 59 23.38 2.24 15.90
C GLU A 59 22.26 2.65 14.92
N ARG A 60 22.50 3.66 14.06
CA ARG A 60 21.57 4.01 12.97
C ARG A 60 21.43 2.85 11.97
N LEU A 61 22.55 2.28 11.50
CA LEU A 61 22.52 1.13 10.58
C LEU A 61 21.93 -0.11 11.27
N ARG A 62 22.25 -0.32 12.55
CA ARG A 62 21.67 -1.41 13.34
C ARG A 62 20.15 -1.31 13.42
N GLY A 63 19.63 -0.11 13.70
CA GLY A 63 18.20 0.16 13.71
C GLY A 63 17.54 -0.09 12.36
N PHE A 64 18.22 0.27 11.26
CA PHE A 64 17.74 0.00 9.91
C PHE A 64 17.65 -1.50 9.60
N ILE A 65 18.66 -2.27 9.98
CA ILE A 65 18.67 -3.73 9.80
C ILE A 65 17.51 -4.35 10.57
N PHE A 66 17.35 -4.03 11.85
CA PHE A 66 16.24 -4.56 12.65
C PHE A 66 14.86 -4.15 12.11
N TYR A 67 14.72 -2.92 11.60
CA TYR A 67 13.49 -2.49 10.94
C TYR A 67 13.15 -3.35 9.72
N ARG A 68 14.14 -3.67 8.87
CA ARG A 68 13.96 -4.52 7.69
C ARG A 68 13.58 -5.96 8.05
N GLU A 69 14.04 -6.44 9.20
CA GLU A 69 13.68 -7.76 9.73
C GLU A 69 12.35 -7.77 10.50
N ASN A 70 11.61 -6.65 10.52
CA ASN A 70 10.40 -6.43 11.32
C ASN A 70 10.60 -6.59 12.84
N LYS A 71 11.84 -6.48 13.32
CA LYS A 71 12.22 -6.46 14.75
C LYS A 71 12.09 -5.04 15.30
N PHE A 72 10.85 -4.55 15.40
CA PHE A 72 10.60 -3.13 15.66
C PHE A 72 11.03 -2.65 17.05
N ALA A 73 11.01 -3.52 18.07
CA ALA A 73 11.45 -3.14 19.42
C ALA A 73 12.97 -2.92 19.47
N GLU A 74 13.73 -3.82 18.82
CA GLU A 74 15.18 -3.72 18.70
C GLU A 74 15.58 -2.54 17.82
N ALA A 75 14.84 -2.28 16.74
CA ALA A 75 15.03 -1.11 15.90
C ALA A 75 14.84 0.18 16.69
N GLN A 76 13.77 0.28 17.48
CA GLN A 76 13.49 1.45 18.32
C GLN A 76 14.62 1.70 19.33
N ALA A 77 15.15 0.65 19.96
CA ALA A 77 16.24 0.76 20.92
C ALA A 77 17.55 1.22 20.27
N ALA A 78 17.87 0.72 19.08
CA ALA A 78 19.04 1.13 18.32
C ALA A 78 18.95 2.60 17.87
N TYR A 79 17.81 3.05 17.33
CA TYR A 79 17.62 4.45 16.98
C TYR A 79 17.65 5.37 18.22
N ALA A 80 17.15 4.92 19.37
CA ALA A 80 17.24 5.70 20.61
C ALA A 80 18.70 5.92 21.04
N LYS A 81 19.58 4.92 20.87
CA LYS A 81 21.02 5.07 21.11
C LYS A 81 21.68 5.99 20.10
N ALA A 82 21.34 5.88 18.82
CA ALA A 82 21.85 6.77 17.78
C ALA A 82 21.50 8.24 18.09
N LEU A 83 20.26 8.51 18.50
CA LEU A 83 19.81 9.86 18.89
C LEU A 83 20.37 10.35 20.22
N ALA A 84 20.85 9.45 21.09
CA ALA A 84 21.60 9.84 22.28
C ALA A 84 23.01 10.33 21.94
N GLN A 85 23.61 9.85 20.84
CA GLN A 85 24.89 10.32 20.32
C GLN A 85 24.73 11.62 19.53
N ASP A 86 23.75 11.67 18.64
CA ASP A 86 23.40 12.85 17.86
C ASP A 86 21.87 13.08 17.85
N PRO A 87 21.35 13.98 18.72
CA PRO A 87 19.93 14.30 18.77
C PRO A 87 19.34 14.93 17.50
N LYS A 88 20.20 15.35 16.55
CA LYS A 88 19.82 15.99 15.28
C LYS A 88 19.98 15.05 14.08
N ASP A 89 20.31 13.77 14.29
CA ASP A 89 20.37 12.78 13.22
C ASP A 89 18.98 12.57 12.61
N VAL A 90 18.77 13.18 11.44
CA VAL A 90 17.49 13.22 10.72
C VAL A 90 17.04 11.83 10.31
N ASP A 91 17.97 10.99 9.86
CA ASP A 91 17.66 9.63 9.42
C ASP A 91 17.19 8.80 10.62
N SER A 92 17.86 8.93 11.76
CA SER A 92 17.45 8.22 12.99
C SER A 92 16.12 8.75 13.54
N LEU A 93 15.87 10.07 13.53
CA LEU A 93 14.57 10.65 13.92
C LEU A 93 13.45 10.12 13.03
N GLN A 94 13.64 10.17 11.71
CA GLN A 94 12.69 9.70 10.72
C GLN A 94 12.38 8.22 10.91
N MET A 95 13.42 7.39 10.96
CA MET A 95 13.24 5.95 11.04
C MET A 95 12.73 5.48 12.41
N GLN A 96 13.07 6.17 13.50
CA GLN A 96 12.45 5.91 14.79
C GLN A 96 10.95 6.26 14.77
N GLY A 97 10.57 7.39 14.18
CA GLY A 97 9.17 7.77 13.99
C GLY A 97 8.40 6.75 13.17
N VAL A 98 8.95 6.32 12.03
CA VAL A 98 8.36 5.24 11.20
C VAL A 98 8.26 3.93 11.98
N THR A 99 9.26 3.60 12.79
CA THR A 99 9.24 2.40 13.64
C THR A 99 8.12 2.46 14.67
N TYR A 100 7.91 3.59 15.35
CA TYR A 100 6.77 3.78 16.25
C TYR A 100 5.43 3.63 15.54
N PHE A 101 5.28 4.20 14.33
CA PHE A 101 4.07 4.02 13.53
C PHE A 101 3.81 2.54 13.21
N ARG A 102 4.83 1.79 12.79
CA ARG A 102 4.73 0.34 12.53
C ARG A 102 4.39 -0.48 13.78
N MET A 103 4.71 0.03 14.97
CA MET A 103 4.32 -0.55 16.26
C MET A 103 2.89 -0.17 16.68
N GLY A 104 2.13 0.58 15.87
CA GLY A 104 0.79 1.05 16.23
C GLY A 104 0.79 2.21 17.24
N LYS A 105 1.90 2.97 17.31
CA LYS A 105 2.12 4.07 18.25
C LYS A 105 2.25 5.42 17.52
N PRO A 106 1.17 5.90 16.87
CA PRO A 106 1.22 7.12 16.06
C PRO A 106 1.48 8.38 16.90
N ALA A 107 1.05 8.42 18.16
CA ALA A 107 1.25 9.57 19.04
C ALA A 107 2.74 9.78 19.37
N GLU A 108 3.48 8.71 19.59
CA GLU A 108 4.93 8.73 19.82
C GLU A 108 5.74 9.00 18.54
N ALA A 109 5.19 8.61 17.38
CA ALA A 109 5.81 8.86 16.07
C ALA A 109 5.81 10.33 15.68
N ILE A 110 4.71 11.06 15.93
CA ILE A 110 4.50 12.46 15.52
C ILE A 110 5.68 13.38 15.89
N PRO A 111 6.11 13.52 17.16
CA PRO A 111 7.15 14.48 17.52
C PRO A 111 8.52 14.14 16.90
N LEU A 112 8.77 12.88 16.55
CA LEU A 112 10.01 12.46 15.88
C LEU A 112 9.97 12.84 14.40
N LEU A 113 8.83 12.57 13.74
CA LEU A 113 8.61 12.89 12.33
C LEU A 113 8.51 14.40 12.09
N GLU A 114 7.87 15.17 12.98
CA GLU A 114 7.85 16.64 12.95
C GLU A 114 9.27 17.23 13.04
N LYS A 115 10.14 16.66 13.91
CA LYS A 115 11.54 17.09 14.02
C LYS A 115 12.38 16.72 12.80
N ALA A 116 12.17 15.52 12.24
CA ALA A 116 12.85 15.09 11.03
C ALA A 116 12.44 15.95 9.81
N HIS A 117 11.16 16.35 9.73
CA HIS A 117 10.61 17.22 8.69
C HIS A 117 11.29 18.60 8.62
N ALA A 118 11.83 19.10 9.73
CA ALA A 118 12.55 20.38 9.74
C ALA A 118 13.89 20.35 8.98
N SER A 119 14.31 19.18 8.49
CA SER A 119 15.57 18.98 7.78
C SER A 119 15.34 18.52 6.33
N VAL A 120 16.29 18.82 5.43
CA VAL A 120 16.18 18.66 3.97
C VAL A 120 15.60 17.29 3.57
N PRO A 121 14.65 17.22 2.61
CA PRO A 121 14.03 15.96 2.19
C PRO A 121 15.06 14.91 1.74
N SER A 122 14.99 13.69 2.29
CA SER A 122 15.79 12.53 1.84
C SER A 122 14.90 11.51 1.10
N ALA A 123 15.48 10.83 0.10
CA ALA A 123 14.75 10.26 -1.03
C ALA A 123 14.10 8.86 -0.81
N ASN A 124 14.27 8.22 0.35
CA ASN A 124 14.00 6.77 0.46
C ASN A 124 12.70 6.38 1.19
N VAL A 125 12.11 7.25 1.99
CA VAL A 125 10.76 7.12 2.58
C VAL A 125 10.27 8.55 2.75
N ASP A 126 9.11 8.91 2.22
CA ASP A 126 8.62 10.27 2.47
C ASP A 126 8.00 10.35 3.87
N PRO A 127 8.67 11.02 4.83
CA PRO A 127 8.17 11.12 6.19
C PRO A 127 6.83 11.85 6.25
N ASN A 128 6.48 12.66 5.25
CA ASN A 128 5.22 13.42 5.22
C ASN A 128 4.01 12.51 5.04
N TYR A 129 4.13 11.46 4.24
CA TYR A 129 3.06 10.49 4.11
C TYR A 129 2.81 9.77 5.44
N VAL A 130 3.86 9.28 6.10
CA VAL A 130 3.74 8.59 7.40
C VAL A 130 3.25 9.55 8.49
N LEU A 131 3.72 10.79 8.50
CA LEU A 131 3.27 11.83 9.42
C LEU A 131 1.78 12.15 9.21
N GLY A 132 1.33 12.28 7.96
CA GLY A 132 -0.09 12.45 7.62
C GLY A 132 -0.94 11.27 8.09
N LEU A 133 -0.46 10.03 7.96
CA LEU A 133 -1.12 8.85 8.54
C LEU A 133 -1.20 8.92 10.07
N CYS A 134 -0.13 9.33 10.75
CA CYS A 134 -0.12 9.46 12.21
C CYS A 134 -1.09 10.53 12.69
N TYR A 135 -1.15 11.68 12.02
CA TYR A 135 -2.13 12.72 12.31
C TYR A 135 -3.55 12.24 12.09
N MET A 136 -3.80 11.51 11.01
CA MET A 136 -5.10 10.92 10.72
C MET A 136 -5.52 9.92 11.81
N ASP A 137 -4.65 9.00 12.21
CA ASP A 137 -4.91 8.00 13.26
C ASP A 137 -5.10 8.64 14.66
N THR A 138 -4.52 9.83 14.89
CA THR A 138 -4.72 10.64 16.10
C THR A 138 -5.82 11.70 15.97
N ARG A 139 -6.59 11.68 14.87
CA ARG A 139 -7.71 12.60 14.56
C ARG A 139 -7.33 14.09 14.43
N ARG A 140 -6.05 14.37 14.17
CA ARG A 140 -5.54 15.70 13.81
C ARG A 140 -5.75 15.93 12.30
N TYR A 141 -7.01 16.09 11.87
CA TYR A 141 -7.37 16.03 10.44
C TYR A 141 -6.81 17.18 9.58
N ASP A 142 -6.72 18.40 10.12
CA ASP A 142 -6.10 19.52 9.40
C ASP A 142 -4.60 19.29 9.19
N ASP A 143 -3.89 18.84 10.23
CA ASP A 143 -2.47 18.50 10.14
C ASP A 143 -2.24 17.35 9.16
N ALA A 144 -3.13 16.35 9.15
CA ALA A 144 -3.10 15.26 8.18
C ALA A 144 -3.26 15.79 6.74
N ARG A 145 -4.24 16.67 6.50
CA ARG A 145 -4.42 17.33 5.19
C ARG A 145 -3.16 18.07 4.78
N HIS A 146 -2.55 18.85 5.68
CA HIS A 146 -1.36 19.64 5.39
C HIS A 146 -0.16 18.74 5.04
N ALA A 147 0.06 17.67 5.80
CA ALA A 147 1.12 16.70 5.53
C ALA A 147 0.93 15.98 4.18
N PHE A 148 -0.30 15.55 3.88
CA PHE A 148 -0.62 14.97 2.56
C PHE A 148 -0.49 16.01 1.44
N ALA A 149 -0.93 17.25 1.63
CA ALA A 149 -0.79 18.29 0.61
C ALA A 149 0.68 18.54 0.28
N ALA A 150 1.54 18.64 1.29
CA ALA A 150 2.98 18.83 1.13
C ALA A 150 3.62 17.68 0.32
N GLN A 151 3.27 16.42 0.62
CA GLN A 151 3.73 15.23 -0.10
C GLN A 151 3.51 15.31 -1.62
N TYR A 152 2.35 15.84 -2.03
CA TYR A 152 1.92 15.85 -3.42
C TYR A 152 2.04 17.25 -4.06
N GLY A 153 2.69 18.21 -3.38
CA GLY A 153 2.93 19.56 -3.89
C GLY A 153 1.68 20.44 -4.01
N PHE A 154 0.64 20.17 -3.23
CA PHE A 154 -0.58 20.99 -3.19
C PHE A 154 -0.46 22.09 -2.13
N ALA A 155 -1.12 23.24 -2.36
CA ALA A 155 -1.33 24.20 -1.30
C ALA A 155 -2.24 23.59 -0.22
N PRO A 156 -1.93 23.71 1.09
CA PRO A 156 -2.61 22.95 2.15
C PRO A 156 -4.12 23.14 2.25
N ASP A 157 -4.63 24.31 1.85
CA ASP A 157 -6.05 24.67 1.90
C ASP A 157 -6.70 24.78 0.51
N SER A 158 -6.10 24.15 -0.50
CA SER A 158 -6.64 24.09 -1.87
C SER A 158 -7.70 22.99 -2.03
N ALA A 159 -8.55 23.10 -3.06
CA ALA A 159 -9.55 22.08 -3.35
C ALA A 159 -8.94 20.68 -3.60
N PRO A 160 -7.82 20.53 -4.34
CA PRO A 160 -7.13 19.25 -4.48
C PRO A 160 -6.59 18.68 -3.16
N ALA A 161 -6.13 19.52 -2.22
CA ALA A 161 -5.69 19.07 -0.91
C ALA A 161 -6.84 18.50 -0.07
N TYR A 162 -8.00 19.18 -0.07
CA TYR A 162 -9.21 18.67 0.58
C TYR A 162 -9.72 17.38 -0.07
N LEU A 163 -9.68 17.28 -1.41
CA LEU A 163 -10.04 16.06 -2.13
C LEU A 163 -9.13 14.88 -1.77
N LEU A 164 -7.81 15.13 -1.70
CA LEU A 164 -6.84 14.14 -1.30
C LEU A 164 -7.08 13.67 0.14
N ALA A 165 -7.26 14.60 1.08
CA ALA A 165 -7.57 14.29 2.48
C ALA A 165 -8.86 13.49 2.59
N ALA A 166 -9.92 13.88 1.88
CA ALA A 166 -11.19 13.14 1.84
C ALA A 166 -10.99 11.67 1.43
N ARG A 167 -10.17 11.43 0.40
CA ARG A 167 -9.83 10.08 -0.06
C ARG A 167 -9.02 9.29 0.97
N MET A 168 -8.07 9.92 1.65
CA MET A 168 -7.29 9.26 2.70
C MET A 168 -8.18 8.89 3.90
N PHE A 169 -9.08 9.78 4.32
CA PHE A 169 -10.04 9.52 5.39
C PHE A 169 -11.02 8.40 5.03
N LEU A 170 -11.50 8.35 3.79
CA LEU A 170 -12.37 7.26 3.32
C LEU A 170 -11.67 5.90 3.40
N ARG A 171 -10.40 5.83 2.99
CA ARG A 171 -9.60 4.58 3.08
C ARG A 171 -9.39 4.07 4.51
N ARG A 172 -9.51 4.93 5.52
CA ARG A 172 -9.49 4.58 6.95
C ARG A 172 -10.88 4.54 7.58
N GLU A 173 -11.94 4.59 6.76
CA GLU A 173 -13.34 4.59 7.20
C GLU A 173 -13.69 5.74 8.16
N TYR A 174 -12.95 6.84 8.13
CA TYR A 174 -13.28 8.08 8.84
C TYR A 174 -14.31 8.87 8.04
N LEU A 175 -15.50 8.28 7.87
CA LEU A 175 -16.56 8.77 6.99
C LEU A 175 -16.97 10.23 7.25
N PRO A 176 -17.12 10.71 8.50
CA PRO A 176 -17.47 12.12 8.74
C PRO A 176 -16.39 13.09 8.26
N ALA A 177 -15.12 12.82 8.56
CA ALA A 177 -14.00 13.66 8.13
C ALA A 177 -13.82 13.64 6.61
N SER A 178 -14.06 12.48 5.98
CA SER A 178 -14.04 12.33 4.52
C SER A 178 -15.11 13.19 3.86
N GLU A 179 -16.35 13.10 4.33
CA GLU A 179 -17.48 13.88 3.82
C GLU A 179 -17.25 15.38 3.97
N GLU A 180 -16.82 15.82 5.16
CA GLU A 180 -16.52 17.23 5.43
C GLU A 180 -15.46 17.76 4.46
N SER A 181 -14.38 17.00 4.28
CA SER A 181 -13.29 17.39 3.38
C SER A 181 -13.74 17.42 1.92
N ALA A 182 -14.51 16.44 1.45
CA ALA A 182 -15.02 16.43 0.08
C ALA A 182 -16.00 17.59 -0.19
N ARG A 183 -16.89 17.90 0.77
CA ARG A 183 -17.77 19.08 0.70
C ARG A 183 -16.98 20.38 0.69
N LYS A 184 -15.92 20.49 1.47
CA LYS A 184 -15.04 21.66 1.48
C LYS A 184 -14.31 21.82 0.14
N ALA A 185 -13.86 20.73 -0.47
CA ALA A 185 -13.27 20.74 -1.81
C ALA A 185 -14.27 21.31 -2.84
N LEU A 186 -15.52 20.84 -2.84
CA LEU A 186 -16.59 21.35 -3.72
C LEU A 186 -16.99 22.80 -3.43
N ALA A 187 -16.91 23.23 -2.17
CA ALA A 187 -17.16 24.63 -1.82
C ALA A 187 -16.10 25.58 -2.41
N LEU A 188 -14.86 25.10 -2.56
CA LEU A 188 -13.76 25.84 -3.21
C LEU A 188 -13.85 25.73 -4.74
N GLU A 189 -14.12 24.54 -5.26
CA GLU A 189 -14.23 24.25 -6.69
C GLU A 189 -15.45 23.36 -6.99
N PRO A 190 -16.61 23.95 -7.35
CA PRO A 190 -17.87 23.20 -7.51
C PRO A 190 -17.89 22.14 -8.62
N ARG A 191 -16.93 22.19 -9.55
CA ARG A 191 -16.79 21.23 -10.64
C ARG A 191 -15.48 20.44 -10.55
N LEU A 192 -14.91 20.32 -9.34
CA LEU A 192 -13.71 19.53 -9.10
C LEU A 192 -13.99 18.05 -9.40
N PRO A 193 -13.30 17.43 -10.37
CA PRO A 193 -13.49 16.02 -10.67
C PRO A 193 -13.18 15.13 -9.45
N LEU A 194 -13.89 14.00 -9.36
CA LEU A 194 -13.81 12.98 -8.33
C LEU A 194 -14.35 13.38 -6.95
N ALA A 195 -14.74 14.64 -6.75
CA ALA A 195 -15.25 15.10 -5.45
C ALA A 195 -16.66 14.57 -5.18
N HIS A 196 -17.54 14.61 -6.18
CA HIS A 196 -18.86 14.02 -6.09
C HIS A 196 -18.79 12.49 -6.05
N GLN A 197 -17.82 11.88 -6.76
CA GLN A 197 -17.54 10.45 -6.61
C GLN A 197 -17.22 10.07 -5.15
N LEU A 198 -16.33 10.82 -4.47
CA LEU A 198 -15.98 10.55 -3.08
C LEU A 198 -17.18 10.69 -2.14
N LEU A 199 -18.04 11.70 -2.33
CA LEU A 199 -19.28 11.81 -1.55
C LEU A 199 -20.21 10.62 -1.81
N GLY A 200 -20.31 10.17 -3.06
CA GLY A 200 -21.03 8.96 -3.43
C GLY A 200 -20.51 7.71 -2.72
N GLU A 201 -19.19 7.53 -2.67
CA GLU A 201 -18.56 6.40 -1.95
C GLU A 201 -18.76 6.48 -0.44
N VAL A 202 -18.72 7.68 0.16
CA VAL A 202 -19.06 7.87 1.57
C VAL A 202 -20.52 7.51 1.85
N ALA A 203 -21.45 7.93 0.97
CA ALA A 203 -22.86 7.59 1.10
C ALA A 203 -23.11 6.08 0.96
N LEU A 204 -22.42 5.40 0.04
CA LEU A 204 -22.44 3.93 -0.06
C LEU A 204 -21.98 3.25 1.23
N ALA A 205 -20.89 3.73 1.84
CA ALA A 205 -20.39 3.20 3.10
C ALA A 205 -21.38 3.39 4.26
N LYS A 206 -22.19 4.46 4.22
CA LYS A 206 -23.28 4.73 5.16
C LYS A 206 -24.59 4.00 4.82
N ALA A 207 -24.62 3.22 3.75
CA ALA A 207 -25.82 2.61 3.17
C ALA A 207 -26.91 3.60 2.75
N ASP A 208 -26.56 4.87 2.50
CA ASP A 208 -27.43 5.86 1.88
C ASP A 208 -27.33 5.72 0.35
N PHE A 209 -28.00 4.70 -0.19
CA PHE A 209 -27.95 4.41 -1.63
C PHE A 209 -28.58 5.52 -2.50
N PRO A 210 -29.74 6.12 -2.13
CA PRO A 210 -30.27 7.25 -2.87
C PRO A 210 -29.33 8.46 -2.89
N GLY A 211 -28.71 8.81 -1.75
CA GLY A 211 -27.71 9.86 -1.67
C GLY A 211 -26.46 9.55 -2.51
N ALA A 212 -26.00 8.30 -2.48
CA ALA A 212 -24.87 7.85 -3.30
C ALA A 212 -25.13 8.03 -4.80
N ILE A 213 -26.31 7.60 -5.26
CA ILE A 213 -26.73 7.77 -6.66
C ILE A 213 -26.75 9.26 -7.01
N ALA A 214 -27.37 10.11 -6.18
CA ALA A 214 -27.48 11.54 -6.45
C ALA A 214 -26.11 12.23 -6.61
N GLU A 215 -25.12 11.85 -5.79
CA GLU A 215 -23.77 12.41 -5.89
C GLU A 215 -23.01 11.85 -7.11
N LEU A 216 -23.04 10.53 -7.34
CA LEU A 216 -22.39 9.93 -8.51
C LEU A 216 -22.99 10.41 -9.84
N GLU A 217 -24.28 10.73 -9.86
CA GLU A 217 -24.96 11.33 -11.01
C GLU A 217 -24.43 12.75 -11.32
N LYS A 218 -24.13 13.56 -10.30
CA LYS A 218 -23.45 14.85 -10.50
C LYS A 218 -22.02 14.67 -11.02
N GLU A 219 -21.30 13.66 -10.54
CA GLU A 219 -19.97 13.35 -11.08
C GLU A 219 -20.06 12.97 -12.57
N ARG A 220 -21.10 12.25 -12.99
CA ARG A 220 -21.31 11.86 -14.39
C ARG A 220 -21.41 13.06 -15.32
N GLU A 221 -21.96 14.18 -14.85
CA GLU A 221 -22.04 15.43 -15.61
C GLU A 221 -20.68 16.14 -15.73
N ILE A 222 -19.77 15.92 -14.77
CA ILE A 222 -18.43 16.52 -14.72
C ILE A 222 -17.42 15.66 -15.49
N ASN A 223 -17.44 14.34 -15.27
CA ASN A 223 -16.48 13.40 -15.80
C ASN A 223 -17.16 12.17 -16.45
N PRO A 224 -17.83 12.34 -17.61
CA PRO A 224 -18.64 11.28 -18.24
C PRO A 224 -17.82 10.13 -18.86
N LEU A 225 -16.49 10.23 -18.87
CA LEU A 225 -15.56 9.24 -19.46
C LEU A 225 -14.76 8.47 -18.40
N ASP A 226 -15.00 8.70 -17.11
CA ASP A 226 -14.42 7.91 -16.03
C ASP A 226 -15.12 6.55 -15.93
N GLY A 227 -14.41 5.46 -16.23
CA GLY A 227 -14.97 4.11 -16.17
C GLY A 227 -15.30 3.68 -14.73
N ALA A 228 -14.46 4.05 -13.76
CA ALA A 228 -14.64 3.72 -12.35
C ALA A 228 -15.91 4.34 -11.76
N LEU A 229 -16.30 5.53 -12.23
CA LEU A 229 -17.58 6.15 -11.84
C LEU A 229 -18.78 5.24 -12.15
N TYR A 230 -18.82 4.65 -13.34
CA TYR A 230 -19.93 3.81 -13.75
C TYR A 230 -19.97 2.46 -13.01
N ASP A 231 -18.82 1.96 -12.56
CA ASP A 231 -18.74 0.82 -11.62
C ASP A 231 -19.41 1.17 -10.29
N ARG A 232 -19.10 2.35 -9.73
CA ARG A 232 -19.72 2.86 -8.50
C ARG A 232 -21.23 3.09 -8.64
N LEU A 233 -21.68 3.68 -9.76
CA LEU A 233 -23.11 3.83 -10.07
C LEU A 233 -23.78 2.45 -10.15
N GLY A 234 -23.14 1.49 -10.81
CA GLY A 234 -23.60 0.11 -10.87
C GLY A 234 -23.83 -0.51 -9.49
N ASP A 235 -22.84 -0.43 -8.59
CA ASP A 235 -22.99 -0.93 -7.21
C ASP A 235 -24.10 -0.19 -6.44
N ALA A 236 -24.16 1.14 -6.56
CA ALA A 236 -25.19 1.95 -5.92
C ALA A 236 -26.61 1.55 -6.36
N TYR A 237 -26.82 1.43 -7.67
CA TYR A 237 -28.09 0.98 -8.24
C TYR A 237 -28.43 -0.46 -7.82
N ILE A 238 -27.47 -1.39 -7.78
CA ILE A 238 -27.69 -2.75 -7.28
C ILE A 238 -28.19 -2.73 -5.84
N ARG A 239 -27.52 -1.98 -4.96
CA ARG A 239 -27.88 -1.91 -3.54
C ARG A 239 -29.21 -1.20 -3.30
N ASN A 240 -29.58 -0.27 -4.18
CA ASN A 240 -30.90 0.36 -4.19
C ASN A 240 -32.00 -0.47 -4.89
N GLY A 241 -31.67 -1.65 -5.45
CA GLY A 241 -32.61 -2.53 -6.15
C GLY A 241 -32.97 -2.12 -7.59
N GLN A 242 -32.28 -1.13 -8.15
CA GLN A 242 -32.48 -0.61 -9.51
C GLN A 242 -31.64 -1.39 -10.53
N TYR A 243 -32.03 -2.63 -10.82
CA TYR A 243 -31.21 -3.55 -11.62
C TYR A 243 -31.04 -3.14 -13.10
N ASP A 244 -32.02 -2.47 -13.70
CA ASP A 244 -31.91 -2.02 -15.10
C ASP A 244 -30.93 -0.83 -15.24
N ASP A 245 -31.01 0.13 -14.33
CA ASP A 245 -30.07 1.27 -14.27
C ASP A 245 -28.65 0.77 -13.96
N ALA A 246 -28.52 -0.19 -13.02
CA ALA A 246 -27.25 -0.83 -12.73
C ALA A 246 -26.63 -1.48 -13.98
N ARG A 247 -27.43 -2.24 -14.75
CA ARG A 247 -26.96 -2.87 -15.99
C ARG A 247 -26.49 -1.84 -17.01
N ALA A 248 -27.23 -0.75 -17.17
CA ALA A 248 -26.86 0.34 -18.08
C ALA A 248 -25.53 0.99 -17.69
N ALA A 249 -25.36 1.33 -16.40
CA ALA A 249 -24.11 1.88 -15.87
C ALA A 249 -22.94 0.90 -16.07
N LEU A 250 -23.08 -0.36 -15.68
CA LEU A 250 -22.00 -1.33 -15.78
C LEU A 250 -21.61 -1.66 -17.23
N ASN A 251 -22.56 -1.67 -18.16
CA ASN A 251 -22.23 -1.78 -19.59
C ASN A 251 -21.38 -0.59 -20.06
N ARG A 252 -21.65 0.61 -19.55
CA ARG A 252 -20.83 1.79 -19.83
C ARG A 252 -19.44 1.67 -19.20
N ALA A 253 -19.33 1.13 -17.98
CA ALA A 253 -18.05 0.84 -17.33
C ALA A 253 -17.21 -0.13 -18.17
N VAL A 254 -17.78 -1.25 -18.62
CA VAL A 254 -17.10 -2.24 -19.49
C VAL A 254 -16.66 -1.63 -20.82
N LEU A 255 -17.45 -0.71 -21.39
CA LEU A 255 -17.09 -0.04 -22.64
C LEU A 255 -15.89 0.90 -22.47
N LEU A 256 -15.81 1.62 -21.34
CA LEU A 256 -14.73 2.57 -21.06
C LEU A 256 -13.46 1.86 -20.56
N GLU A 257 -13.62 0.82 -19.74
CA GLU A 257 -12.53 0.07 -19.10
C GLU A 257 -12.74 -1.46 -19.26
N PRO A 258 -12.50 -2.01 -20.47
CA PRO A 258 -12.74 -3.43 -20.76
C PRO A 258 -11.83 -4.40 -20.00
N ASN A 259 -10.80 -3.87 -19.33
CA ASN A 259 -9.85 -4.64 -18.52
C ASN A 259 -10.11 -4.52 -17.01
N SER A 260 -11.18 -3.82 -16.60
CA SER A 260 -11.61 -3.78 -15.19
C SER A 260 -12.50 -4.99 -14.88
N THR A 261 -12.10 -5.85 -13.96
CA THR A 261 -12.84 -7.08 -13.62
C THR A 261 -14.15 -6.80 -12.88
N GLY A 262 -14.18 -5.77 -12.02
CA GLY A 262 -15.32 -5.44 -11.14
C GLY A 262 -16.67 -5.33 -11.88
N PRO A 263 -16.76 -4.54 -12.96
CA PRO A 263 -18.00 -4.41 -13.74
C PRO A 263 -18.55 -5.72 -14.29
N TYR A 264 -17.69 -6.66 -14.72
CA TYR A 264 -18.13 -7.98 -15.20
C TYR A 264 -18.75 -8.82 -14.08
N ILE A 265 -18.17 -8.77 -12.87
CA ILE A 265 -18.70 -9.45 -11.69
C ILE A 265 -20.09 -8.88 -11.33
N LEU A 266 -20.20 -7.56 -11.30
CA LEU A 266 -21.47 -6.88 -10.96
C LEU A 266 -22.54 -7.11 -12.04
N LEU A 267 -22.19 -7.15 -13.34
CA LEU A 267 -23.12 -7.53 -14.40
C LEU A 267 -23.66 -8.94 -14.20
N GLY A 268 -22.78 -9.89 -13.86
CA GLY A 268 -23.19 -11.25 -13.49
C GLY A 268 -24.20 -11.28 -12.34
N LYS A 269 -23.93 -10.52 -11.27
CA LYS A 269 -24.83 -10.38 -10.11
C LYS A 269 -26.19 -9.78 -10.49
N VAL A 270 -26.20 -8.73 -11.32
CA VAL A 270 -27.43 -8.10 -11.83
C VAL A 270 -28.25 -9.10 -12.65
N LEU A 271 -27.60 -9.81 -13.57
CA LEU A 271 -28.27 -10.77 -14.45
C LEU A 271 -28.83 -11.97 -13.67
N LEU A 272 -28.17 -12.42 -12.61
CA LEU A 272 -28.73 -13.41 -11.68
C LEU A 272 -30.02 -12.93 -11.01
N LYS A 273 -30.06 -11.66 -10.56
CA LYS A 273 -31.28 -11.06 -9.99
C LYS A 273 -32.39 -10.92 -11.03
N GLN A 274 -32.03 -10.70 -12.29
CA GLN A 274 -32.94 -10.68 -13.44
C GLN A 274 -33.28 -12.09 -13.97
N GLN A 275 -32.86 -13.17 -13.30
CA GLN A 275 -33.08 -14.56 -13.72
C GLN A 275 -32.48 -14.92 -15.10
N ASN A 276 -31.53 -14.13 -15.60
CA ASN A 276 -30.82 -14.40 -16.84
C ASN A 276 -29.51 -15.15 -16.56
N ALA A 277 -29.64 -16.40 -16.11
CA ALA A 277 -28.54 -17.23 -15.65
C ALA A 277 -27.47 -17.47 -16.74
N THR A 278 -27.88 -17.60 -18.00
CA THR A 278 -26.96 -17.85 -19.13
C THR A 278 -26.04 -16.66 -19.37
N MET A 279 -26.59 -15.44 -19.50
CA MET A 279 -25.75 -14.25 -19.67
C MET A 279 -24.94 -13.96 -18.42
N ALA A 280 -25.48 -14.21 -17.22
CA ALA A 280 -24.72 -14.07 -15.99
C ALA A 280 -23.45 -14.93 -16.01
N ALA A 281 -23.58 -16.21 -16.38
CA ALA A 281 -22.43 -17.11 -16.51
C ALA A 281 -21.40 -16.59 -17.51
N MET A 282 -21.81 -16.03 -18.65
CA MET A 282 -20.88 -15.48 -19.65
C MET A 282 -20.04 -14.31 -19.10
N TYR A 283 -20.67 -13.33 -18.44
CA TYR A 283 -19.94 -12.20 -17.85
C TYR A 283 -19.02 -12.66 -16.69
N LEU A 284 -19.48 -13.61 -15.88
CA LEU A 284 -18.70 -14.16 -14.77
C LEU A 284 -17.51 -15.01 -15.24
N GLN A 285 -17.66 -15.77 -16.34
CA GLN A 285 -16.54 -16.46 -16.98
C GLN A 285 -15.49 -15.47 -17.51
N ARG A 286 -15.91 -14.34 -18.07
CA ARG A 286 -14.99 -13.28 -18.51
C ARG A 286 -14.25 -12.68 -17.31
N ALA A 287 -14.95 -12.38 -16.22
CA ALA A 287 -14.32 -11.92 -14.98
C ALA A 287 -13.32 -12.94 -14.42
N LEU A 288 -13.68 -14.22 -14.43
CA LEU A 288 -12.83 -15.31 -13.94
C LEU A 288 -11.55 -15.48 -14.76
N HIS A 289 -11.63 -15.28 -16.08
CA HIS A 289 -10.43 -15.32 -16.92
C HIS A 289 -9.45 -14.19 -16.60
N MET A 290 -9.94 -13.05 -16.10
CA MET A 290 -9.12 -11.88 -15.74
C MET A 290 -8.55 -11.98 -14.33
N ASP A 291 -9.31 -12.53 -13.38
CA ASP A 291 -8.88 -12.79 -12.01
C ASP A 291 -9.36 -14.18 -11.54
N PRO A 292 -8.54 -15.23 -11.78
CA PRO A 292 -8.88 -16.60 -11.41
C PRO A 292 -8.89 -16.86 -9.90
N SER A 293 -8.30 -15.96 -9.10
CA SER A 293 -8.20 -16.09 -7.64
C SER A 293 -9.37 -15.47 -6.89
N ASN A 294 -10.39 -14.98 -7.60
CA ASN A 294 -11.50 -14.28 -6.97
C ASN A 294 -12.61 -15.25 -6.53
N TYR A 295 -12.64 -15.57 -5.23
CA TYR A 295 -13.65 -16.49 -4.69
C TYR A 295 -15.10 -15.99 -4.88
N ILE A 296 -15.32 -14.67 -4.95
CA ILE A 296 -16.65 -14.08 -5.17
C ILE A 296 -17.12 -14.41 -6.60
N THR A 297 -16.24 -14.29 -7.59
CA THR A 297 -16.55 -14.65 -8.98
C THR A 297 -16.93 -16.12 -9.11
N HIS A 298 -16.17 -17.03 -8.50
CA HIS A 298 -16.50 -18.46 -8.45
C HIS A 298 -17.86 -18.71 -7.80
N THR A 299 -18.13 -18.06 -6.65
CA THR A 299 -19.42 -18.18 -5.95
C THR A 299 -20.59 -17.76 -6.83
N LEU A 300 -20.48 -16.62 -7.51
CA LEU A 300 -21.52 -16.12 -8.40
C LEU A 300 -21.66 -16.99 -9.65
N LEU A 301 -20.56 -17.51 -10.20
CA LEU A 301 -20.60 -18.40 -11.37
C LEU A 301 -21.27 -19.73 -11.03
N GLY A 302 -20.98 -20.28 -9.84
CA GLY A 302 -21.68 -21.45 -9.33
C GLY A 302 -23.19 -21.20 -9.15
N GLN A 303 -23.59 -20.02 -8.66
CA GLN A 303 -25.01 -19.62 -8.59
C GLN A 303 -25.64 -19.54 -9.99
N ALA A 304 -24.94 -18.98 -10.97
CA ALA A 304 -25.41 -18.89 -12.34
C ALA A 304 -25.57 -20.27 -12.99
N TYR A 305 -24.60 -21.17 -12.81
CA TYR A 305 -24.72 -22.54 -13.30
C TYR A 305 -25.87 -23.30 -12.65
N ARG A 306 -26.03 -23.19 -11.32
CA ARG A 306 -27.17 -23.82 -10.62
C ARG A 306 -28.51 -23.30 -11.14
N ALA A 307 -28.65 -21.99 -11.31
CA ALA A 307 -29.86 -21.39 -11.87
C ALA A 307 -30.13 -21.82 -13.33
N ALA A 308 -29.09 -22.16 -14.09
CA ALA A 308 -29.18 -22.72 -15.44
C ALA A 308 -29.35 -24.25 -15.47
N GLY A 309 -29.48 -24.93 -14.32
CA GLY A 309 -29.59 -26.39 -14.22
C GLY A 309 -28.27 -27.17 -14.38
N ARG A 310 -27.13 -26.46 -14.49
CA ARG A 310 -25.78 -27.01 -14.66
C ARG A 310 -25.16 -27.36 -13.30
N ASN A 311 -25.74 -28.36 -12.64
CA ASN A 311 -25.44 -28.66 -11.24
C ASN A 311 -24.00 -29.15 -10.99
N ALA A 312 -23.41 -29.88 -11.95
CA ALA A 312 -22.05 -30.39 -11.84
C ALA A 312 -21.03 -29.24 -11.88
N GLU A 313 -21.14 -28.35 -12.87
CA GLU A 313 -20.28 -27.17 -12.94
C GLU A 313 -20.48 -26.25 -11.73
N ALA A 314 -21.73 -26.07 -11.28
CA ALA A 314 -22.00 -25.30 -10.08
C ALA A 314 -21.26 -25.83 -8.84
N ALA A 315 -21.29 -27.15 -8.61
CA ALA A 315 -20.60 -27.78 -7.50
C ALA A 315 -19.09 -27.58 -7.56
N GLN A 316 -18.50 -27.68 -8.76
CA GLN A 316 -17.07 -27.42 -8.97
C GLN A 316 -16.71 -25.96 -8.61
N GLU A 317 -17.46 -24.98 -9.09
CA GLU A 317 -17.19 -23.57 -8.81
C GLU A 317 -17.29 -23.26 -7.29
N PHE A 318 -18.28 -23.83 -6.60
CA PHE A 318 -18.39 -23.66 -5.15
C PHE A 318 -17.20 -24.28 -4.39
N GLN A 319 -16.76 -25.48 -4.78
CA GLN A 319 -15.59 -26.11 -4.18
C GLN A 319 -14.32 -25.28 -4.39
N THR A 320 -14.15 -24.69 -5.58
CA THR A 320 -13.02 -23.80 -5.86
C THR A 320 -13.09 -22.51 -5.02
N ALA A 321 -14.28 -21.90 -4.90
CA ALA A 321 -14.46 -20.72 -4.05
C ALA A 321 -14.06 -21.00 -2.59
N GLU A 322 -14.50 -22.13 -2.03
CA GLU A 322 -14.16 -22.54 -0.65
C GLU A 322 -12.65 -22.74 -0.47
N LYS A 323 -12.00 -23.39 -1.44
CA LYS A 323 -10.55 -23.62 -1.40
C LYS A 323 -9.78 -22.29 -1.40
N ILE A 324 -10.11 -21.37 -2.30
CA ILE A 324 -9.47 -20.05 -2.37
C ILE A 324 -9.69 -19.28 -1.07
N GLN A 325 -10.91 -19.30 -0.52
CA GLN A 325 -11.24 -18.61 0.71
C GLN A 325 -10.45 -19.16 1.90
N ALA A 326 -10.27 -20.49 1.98
CA ALA A 326 -9.44 -21.13 2.99
C ALA A 326 -7.95 -20.72 2.87
N GLU A 327 -7.41 -20.67 1.65
CA GLU A 327 -6.03 -20.25 1.40
C GLU A 327 -5.78 -18.77 1.72
N THR A 328 -6.82 -17.92 1.64
CA THR A 328 -6.72 -16.47 1.91
C THR A 328 -6.91 -16.13 3.40
N SER A 329 -7.41 -17.07 4.22
CA SER A 329 -7.70 -16.85 5.64
C SER A 329 -6.53 -17.25 6.57
N HIS A 330 -5.38 -17.63 6.01
CA HIS A 330 -4.16 -18.06 6.69
C HIS A 330 -3.02 -17.09 6.40
#